data_AF-A0A916QPG9-F1
#
_entry.id   AF-A0A916QPG9-F1
#
_cell.length_a   1.000
_cell.length_b   1.000
_cell.length_c   1.000
_cell.angle_alpha   90.00
_cell.angle_beta   90.00
_cell.angle_gamma   90.00
#
_symmetry.space_group_name_H-M   'P 1'
#
loop_
_entity.id
_entity.type
_entity.pdbx_description
1 polymer ?
#
loop_
_entity_poly.entity_id
_entity_poly.type
_entity_poly.pdbx_seq_one_letter_code
_entity_poly.pdbx_strand_id
1 'polypeptide(L)'
;MLKKLGKQNKFLVLLLDDYHATFNSHSQYTETDVEVFLSECRNLAYHSSERKYLSMIVTSLRRLNETGPSLTPEKSPWYNHYAFQQLKPLNQNEVDILFSAIEMTPALRDGIQEIAGGNPALLQNAGFILHNKRRSGETINAEIFAQDFVAATEHFFQDTWQVANELEQTLLMLLALSKLADRVQNKRYDLGDLSIIFSQKERDLIDLEQRGVIKISTEQENTVYLFYSRIMEWWIIREIENSNPETLKQREKVFLNLMTHQQAEKVTNAIEYLSENKEAVKSIVKWVGKLARWLE
;
A
#
# COMPACT_ATOMS: atom_id res chain seq x y z
N MET A 1 10.33 -36.75 13.10
CA MET A 1 11.24 -35.67 13.57
C MET A 1 10.66 -34.90 14.75
N LEU A 2 9.47 -34.29 14.62
CA LEU A 2 8.82 -33.49 15.67
C LEU A 2 8.68 -34.19 17.03
N LYS A 3 8.28 -35.48 17.05
CA LYS A 3 8.26 -36.29 18.30
C LYS A 3 9.59 -36.32 19.04
N LYS A 4 10.72 -36.35 18.31
CA LYS A 4 12.06 -36.35 18.91
C LYS A 4 12.40 -34.98 19.52
N LEU A 5 12.02 -33.88 18.85
CA LEU A 5 12.17 -32.52 19.38
C LEU A 5 11.36 -32.34 20.67
N GLY A 6 10.11 -32.80 20.66
CA GLY A 6 9.26 -32.77 21.85
C GLY A 6 9.85 -33.53 23.04
N LYS A 7 10.47 -34.69 22.82
CA LYS A 7 11.20 -35.44 23.87
C LYS A 7 12.40 -34.67 24.43
N GLN A 8 12.92 -33.70 23.71
CA GLN A 8 14.02 -32.82 24.13
C GLN A 8 13.54 -31.47 24.68
N ASN A 9 12.22 -31.31 24.90
CA ASN A 9 11.60 -30.04 25.27
C ASN A 9 11.90 -28.90 24.27
N LYS A 10 11.93 -29.24 22.97
CA LYS A 10 12.15 -28.31 21.86
C LYS A 10 10.94 -28.29 20.93
N PHE A 11 10.82 -27.18 20.22
CA PHE A 11 9.78 -26.93 19.22
C PHE A 11 10.46 -26.57 17.90
N LEU A 12 9.84 -26.96 16.78
CA LEU A 12 10.21 -26.46 15.46
C LEU A 12 9.43 -25.17 15.20
N VAL A 13 10.12 -24.11 14.81
CA VAL A 13 9.50 -22.88 14.31
C VAL A 13 9.74 -22.82 12.81
N LEU A 14 8.66 -22.73 12.03
CA LEU A 14 8.71 -22.48 10.61
C LEU A 14 8.33 -21.03 10.36
N LEU A 15 9.27 -20.27 9.80
CA LEU A 15 9.07 -18.89 9.35
C LEU A 15 8.93 -18.95 7.83
N LEU A 16 7.73 -18.64 7.33
CA LEU A 16 7.42 -18.66 5.92
C LEU A 16 7.13 -17.23 5.48
N ASP A 17 8.13 -16.62 4.85
CA ASP A 17 8.02 -15.27 4.34
C ASP A 17 7.36 -15.27 2.96
N ASP A 18 6.61 -14.21 2.64
CA ASP A 18 5.89 -14.01 1.38
C ASP A 18 5.08 -15.23 0.91
N TYR A 19 4.40 -15.89 1.84
CA TYR A 19 3.79 -17.19 1.60
C TYR A 19 2.76 -17.22 0.47
N HIS A 20 2.03 -16.12 0.27
CA HIS A 20 1.13 -15.95 -0.88
C HIS A 20 1.79 -16.17 -2.26
N ALA A 21 3.10 -15.97 -2.39
CA ALA A 21 3.80 -16.24 -3.64
C ALA A 21 3.68 -17.70 -4.08
N THR A 22 3.47 -18.63 -3.13
CA THR A 22 3.24 -20.05 -3.42
C THR A 22 1.93 -20.33 -4.16
N PHE A 23 1.00 -19.37 -4.19
CA PHE A 23 -0.29 -19.53 -4.88
C PHE A 23 -0.23 -19.09 -6.34
N ASN A 24 0.84 -18.40 -6.74
CA ASN A 24 1.00 -17.90 -8.11
C ASN A 24 1.23 -19.06 -9.07
N SER A 25 0.67 -18.96 -10.27
CA SER A 25 0.89 -19.90 -11.37
C SER A 25 2.38 -20.04 -11.68
N HIS A 26 2.87 -21.28 -11.79
CA HIS A 26 4.26 -21.57 -12.10
C HIS A 26 4.38 -22.73 -13.08
N SER A 27 5.45 -22.77 -13.87
CA SER A 27 5.69 -23.84 -14.85
C SER A 27 6.02 -25.21 -14.24
N GLN A 28 6.25 -25.27 -12.93
CA GLN A 28 6.78 -26.45 -12.23
C GLN A 28 5.76 -27.11 -11.31
N TYR A 29 4.64 -26.45 -11.04
CA TYR A 29 3.59 -26.97 -10.18
C TYR A 29 2.23 -26.46 -10.65
N THR A 30 1.21 -27.30 -10.49
CA THR A 30 -0.16 -27.02 -10.85
C THR A 30 -0.95 -26.44 -9.67
N GLU A 31 -2.15 -25.93 -9.93
CA GLU A 31 -3.07 -25.52 -8.87
C GLU A 31 -3.39 -26.68 -7.91
N THR A 32 -3.50 -27.91 -8.44
CA THR A 32 -3.68 -29.14 -7.64
C THR A 32 -2.51 -29.36 -6.68
N ASP A 33 -1.28 -29.12 -7.12
CA ASP A 33 -0.10 -29.27 -6.24
C ASP A 33 -0.12 -28.24 -5.11
N VAL A 34 -0.59 -27.02 -5.39
CA VAL A 34 -0.83 -25.99 -4.36
C VAL A 34 -1.92 -26.44 -3.39
N GLU A 35 -3.05 -26.97 -3.86
CA GLU A 35 -4.10 -27.52 -2.97
C GLU A 35 -3.56 -28.61 -2.05
N VAL A 36 -2.77 -29.55 -2.60
CA VAL A 36 -2.14 -30.64 -1.83
C VAL A 36 -1.20 -30.05 -0.77
N PHE A 37 -0.35 -29.11 -1.15
CA PHE A 37 0.55 -28.43 -0.22
C PHE A 37 -0.20 -27.75 0.94
N LEU A 38 -1.31 -27.08 0.65
CA LEU A 38 -2.13 -26.40 1.66
C LEU A 38 -2.86 -27.37 2.58
N SER A 39 -3.37 -28.48 2.05
CA SER A 39 -3.94 -29.57 2.84
C SER A 39 -2.90 -30.18 3.79
N GLU A 40 -1.67 -30.41 3.33
CA GLU A 40 -0.59 -30.95 4.17
C GLU A 40 -0.15 -29.96 5.26
N CYS A 41 -0.10 -28.66 4.96
CA CYS A 41 0.12 -27.62 5.96
C CYS A 41 -0.97 -27.65 7.04
N ARG A 42 -2.25 -27.78 6.65
CA ARG A 42 -3.37 -27.91 7.60
C ARG A 42 -3.25 -29.17 8.45
N ASN A 43 -2.92 -30.30 7.84
CA ASN A 43 -2.73 -31.57 8.55
C ASN A 43 -1.65 -31.45 9.61
N LEU A 44 -0.54 -30.79 9.27
CA LEU A 44 0.58 -30.58 10.18
C LEU A 44 0.23 -29.59 11.31
N ALA A 45 -0.44 -28.48 10.98
CA ALA A 45 -0.79 -27.44 11.94
C ALA A 45 -1.91 -27.86 12.91
N TYR A 46 -2.88 -28.66 12.44
CA TYR A 46 -4.09 -28.97 13.21
C TYR A 46 -4.33 -30.46 13.47
N HIS A 47 -4.26 -31.33 12.46
CA HIS A 47 -4.69 -32.73 12.65
C HIS A 47 -3.61 -33.64 13.28
N SER A 48 -2.35 -33.24 13.22
CA SER A 48 -1.23 -34.03 13.75
C SER A 48 -1.13 -33.98 15.27
N SER A 49 -0.88 -35.14 15.90
CA SER A 49 -0.59 -35.22 17.34
C SER A 49 0.69 -34.46 17.74
N GLU A 50 1.55 -34.22 16.76
CA GLU A 50 2.82 -33.54 16.87
C GLU A 50 2.71 -32.02 16.77
N ARG A 51 1.52 -31.47 16.47
CA ARG A 51 1.30 -30.02 16.33
C ARG A 51 1.78 -29.21 17.54
N LYS A 52 1.72 -29.80 18.73
CA LYS A 52 2.22 -29.19 19.97
C LYS A 52 3.73 -28.94 19.98
N TYR A 53 4.49 -29.46 19.02
CA TYR A 53 5.93 -29.23 18.89
C TYR A 53 6.27 -28.41 17.64
N LEU A 54 5.27 -27.76 17.04
CA LEU A 54 5.41 -26.95 15.85
C LEU A 54 4.75 -25.58 16.07
N SER A 55 5.42 -24.53 15.63
CA SER A 55 4.85 -23.21 15.44
C SER A 55 5.11 -22.76 14.02
N MET A 56 4.09 -22.25 13.33
CA MET A 56 4.21 -21.70 11.99
C MET A 56 3.88 -20.22 12.05
N ILE A 57 4.78 -19.38 11.56
CA ILE A 57 4.59 -17.95 11.38
C ILE A 57 4.68 -17.70 9.88
N VAL A 58 3.63 -17.10 9.34
CA VAL A 58 3.42 -16.92 7.91
C VAL A 58 3.19 -15.44 7.65
N THR A 59 3.89 -14.87 6.68
CA THR A 59 3.69 -13.48 6.25
C THR A 59 3.03 -13.45 4.86
N SER A 60 2.28 -12.40 4.59
CA SER A 60 1.71 -12.13 3.27
C SER A 60 1.32 -10.68 3.12
N LEU A 61 1.40 -10.17 1.88
CA LEU A 61 0.98 -8.83 1.50
C LEU A 61 -0.55 -8.71 1.32
N ARG A 62 -1.24 -9.84 1.10
CA ARG A 62 -2.70 -9.90 0.99
C ARG A 62 -3.24 -10.94 1.96
N ARG A 63 -4.53 -10.87 2.25
CA ARG A 63 -5.14 -11.91 3.06
C ARG A 63 -5.12 -13.23 2.30
N LEU A 64 -4.67 -14.31 2.94
CA LEU A 64 -4.46 -15.62 2.29
C LEU A 64 -5.76 -16.24 1.75
N ASN A 65 -6.93 -15.79 2.20
CA ASN A 65 -8.23 -16.18 1.66
C ASN A 65 -8.62 -15.44 0.37
N GLU A 66 -7.86 -14.42 -0.04
CA GLU A 66 -8.11 -13.64 -1.26
C GLU A 66 -7.16 -14.03 -2.40
N THR A 67 -5.99 -14.58 -2.07
CA THR A 67 -4.94 -14.92 -3.06
C THR A 67 -4.80 -16.42 -3.34
N GLY A 68 -5.33 -17.27 -2.46
CA GLY A 68 -5.24 -18.72 -2.61
C GLY A 68 -6.27 -19.30 -3.58
N PRO A 69 -6.14 -20.60 -3.95
CA PRO A 69 -7.20 -21.31 -4.65
C PRO A 69 -8.52 -21.21 -3.87
N SER A 70 -9.65 -21.39 -4.56
CA SER A 70 -10.97 -21.37 -3.92
C SER A 70 -11.16 -22.60 -3.04
N LEU A 71 -10.62 -22.54 -1.82
CA LEU A 71 -10.65 -23.63 -0.85
C LEU A 71 -11.97 -23.63 -0.08
N THR A 72 -12.57 -24.80 0.07
CA THR A 72 -13.63 -24.98 1.05
C THR A 72 -13.08 -24.77 2.48
N PRO A 73 -13.93 -24.36 3.45
CA PRO A 73 -13.50 -24.20 4.85
C PRO A 73 -12.79 -25.44 5.45
N GLU A 74 -13.13 -26.63 4.95
CA GLU A 74 -12.54 -27.91 5.34
C GLU A 74 -11.10 -28.09 4.82
N LYS A 75 -10.79 -27.53 3.64
CA LYS A 75 -9.45 -27.60 3.02
C LYS A 75 -8.55 -26.43 3.39
N SER A 76 -9.11 -25.29 3.78
CA SER A 76 -8.34 -24.07 4.08
C SER A 76 -7.43 -24.25 5.31
N PRO A 77 -6.10 -24.11 5.20
CA PRO A 77 -5.22 -24.18 6.37
C PRO A 77 -5.38 -22.99 7.32
N TRP A 78 -5.94 -21.86 6.85
CA TRP A 78 -6.10 -20.64 7.64
C TRP A 78 -7.39 -20.59 8.45
N TYR A 79 -8.48 -21.13 7.89
CA TYR A 79 -9.81 -21.00 8.50
C TYR A 79 -9.84 -21.65 9.90
N ASN A 80 -10.06 -20.83 10.94
CA ASN A 80 -10.10 -21.19 12.37
C ASN A 80 -8.78 -21.71 13.00
N HIS A 81 -7.66 -21.69 12.28
CA HIS A 81 -6.40 -22.29 12.78
C HIS A 81 -5.26 -21.28 12.96
N TYR A 82 -5.31 -20.15 12.25
CA TYR A 82 -4.29 -19.11 12.36
C TYR A 82 -4.79 -17.92 13.18
N ALA A 83 -3.90 -17.37 13.99
CA ALA A 83 -4.07 -16.04 14.56
C ALA A 83 -3.61 -15.01 13.52
N PHE A 84 -4.55 -14.18 13.03
CA PHE A 84 -4.23 -13.14 12.07
C PHE A 84 -3.81 -11.87 12.82
N GLN A 85 -2.55 -11.49 12.67
CA GLN A 85 -2.03 -10.22 13.15
C GLN A 85 -1.68 -9.34 11.96
N GLN A 86 -2.41 -8.23 11.83
CA GLN A 86 -2.12 -7.23 10.82
C GLN A 86 -1.00 -6.32 11.32
N LEU A 87 -0.01 -6.07 10.46
CA LEU A 87 1.00 -5.04 10.69
C LEU A 87 0.49 -3.74 10.05
N LYS A 88 0.13 -2.79 10.90
CA LYS A 88 -0.29 -1.45 10.47
C LYS A 88 0.93 -0.54 10.37
N PRO A 89 0.87 0.52 9.53
CA PRO A 89 1.83 1.60 9.65
C PRO A 89 1.88 2.16 11.09
N LEU A 90 3.02 2.72 11.45
CA LEU A 90 3.26 3.28 12.78
C LEU A 90 2.28 4.40 13.08
N ASN A 91 1.70 4.39 14.28
CA ASN A 91 0.90 5.51 14.76
C ASN A 91 1.80 6.71 15.16
N GLN A 92 1.18 7.86 15.42
CA GLN A 92 1.90 9.09 15.75
C GLN A 92 2.91 8.92 16.89
N ASN A 93 2.53 8.24 17.98
CA ASN A 93 3.40 8.06 19.12
C ASN A 93 4.61 7.18 18.77
N GLU A 94 4.41 6.15 17.96
CA GLU A 94 5.50 5.27 17.50
C GLU A 94 6.46 6.02 16.56
N VAL A 95 5.94 6.87 15.68
CA VAL A 95 6.76 7.75 14.83
C VAL A 95 7.55 8.75 15.68
N ASP A 96 6.94 9.35 16.69
CA ASP A 96 7.61 10.29 17.58
C ASP A 96 8.72 9.63 18.40
N ILE A 97 8.51 8.39 18.86
CA ILE A 97 9.53 7.58 19.52
C ILE A 97 10.68 7.28 18.54
N LEU A 98 10.37 6.84 17.32
CA LEU A 98 11.39 6.58 16.30
C LEU A 98 12.23 7.82 16.00
N PHE A 99 11.60 8.97 15.86
CA PHE A 99 12.27 10.24 15.59
C PHE A 99 12.96 10.85 16.80
N SER A 100 12.64 10.45 18.03
CA SER A 100 13.35 10.93 19.23
C SER A 100 14.82 10.51 19.25
N ALA A 101 15.17 9.40 18.57
CA ALA A 101 16.54 8.90 18.46
C ALA A 101 17.37 9.62 17.38
N ILE A 102 16.75 10.46 16.56
CA ILE A 102 17.38 11.14 15.44
C ILE A 102 17.26 12.64 15.68
N GLU A 103 18.39 13.34 15.84
CA GLU A 103 18.37 14.80 15.94
C GLU A 103 17.76 15.38 14.66
N MET A 104 16.71 16.19 14.72
CA MET A 104 16.09 16.80 13.54
C MET A 104 15.32 18.05 13.96
N THR A 105 15.22 19.04 13.07
CA THR A 105 14.35 20.19 13.30
C THR A 105 12.88 19.73 13.30
N PRO A 106 11.99 20.38 14.07
CA PRO A 106 10.56 20.07 14.03
C PRO A 106 9.99 20.17 12.61
N ALA A 107 10.45 21.16 11.85
CA ALA A 107 10.05 21.36 10.46
C ALA A 107 10.39 20.16 9.57
N LEU A 108 11.61 19.62 9.68
CA LEU A 108 12.03 18.43 8.95
C LEU A 108 11.25 17.18 9.39
N ARG A 109 10.99 17.05 10.69
CA ARG A 109 10.17 15.97 11.24
C ARG A 109 8.77 15.97 10.62
N ASP A 110 8.09 17.11 10.69
CA ASP A 110 6.74 17.30 10.16
C ASP A 110 6.73 17.02 8.65
N GLY A 111 7.78 17.42 7.95
CA GLY A 111 7.94 17.19 6.54
C GLY A 111 8.08 15.73 6.13
N ILE A 112 8.96 14.98 6.81
CA ILE A 112 9.10 13.54 6.60
C ILE A 112 7.78 12.85 6.93
N GLN A 113 7.12 13.26 8.00
CA GLN A 113 5.86 12.67 8.39
C GLN A 113 4.74 12.95 7.37
N GLU A 114 4.70 14.14 6.75
CA GLU A 114 3.75 14.45 5.68
C GLU A 114 3.96 13.52 4.47
N ILE A 115 5.22 13.29 4.06
CA ILE A 115 5.53 12.46 2.88
C ILE A 115 5.39 10.97 3.16
N ALA A 116 5.99 10.46 4.24
CA ALA A 116 6.07 9.04 4.55
C ALA A 116 4.85 8.52 5.34
N GLY A 117 4.13 9.42 6.01
CA GLY A 117 3.18 9.03 7.05
C GLY A 117 3.89 8.24 8.15
N GLY A 118 3.21 7.20 8.64
CA GLY A 118 3.76 6.17 9.51
C GLY A 118 4.34 4.94 8.81
N ASN A 119 4.56 4.95 7.48
CA ASN A 119 5.08 3.76 6.80
C ASN A 119 6.53 3.47 7.27
N PRO A 120 6.82 2.31 7.90
CA PRO A 120 8.13 2.05 8.49
C PRO A 120 9.27 2.10 7.47
N ALA A 121 9.08 1.55 6.27
CA ALA A 121 10.10 1.50 5.23
C ALA A 121 10.42 2.90 4.70
N LEU A 122 9.40 3.74 4.49
CA LEU A 122 9.58 5.13 4.07
C LEU A 122 10.29 5.95 5.16
N LEU A 123 9.88 5.80 6.43
CA LEU A 123 10.51 6.49 7.55
C LEU A 123 11.99 6.09 7.72
N GLN A 124 12.28 4.80 7.58
CA GLN A 124 13.66 4.29 7.64
C GLN A 124 14.52 4.85 6.50
N ASN A 125 14.00 4.92 5.28
CA ASN A 125 14.71 5.49 4.13
C ASN A 125 14.98 6.99 4.33
N ALA A 126 14.00 7.75 4.82
CA ALA A 126 14.18 9.16 5.16
C ALA A 126 15.30 9.34 6.20
N GLY A 127 15.27 8.56 7.29
CA GLY A 127 16.30 8.58 8.32
C GLY A 127 17.69 8.21 7.79
N PHE A 128 17.78 7.20 6.92
CA PHE A 128 19.04 6.76 6.31
C PHE A 128 19.65 7.85 5.41
N ILE A 129 18.84 8.51 4.57
CA ILE A 129 19.30 9.61 3.71
C ILE A 129 19.83 10.77 4.56
N LEU A 130 19.09 11.17 5.59
CA LEU A 130 19.51 12.25 6.50
C LEU A 130 20.81 11.91 7.22
N HIS A 131 20.93 10.69 7.74
CA HIS A 131 22.14 10.22 8.42
C HIS A 131 23.36 10.26 7.49
N ASN A 132 23.21 9.79 6.24
CA ASN A 132 24.31 9.77 5.29
C ASN A 132 24.79 11.16 4.89
N LYS A 133 23.88 12.11 4.63
CA LYS A 133 24.26 13.49 4.28
C LYS A 133 24.99 14.20 5.42
N ARG A 134 24.55 13.98 6.66
CA ARG A 134 25.27 14.50 7.83
C ARG A 134 26.66 13.91 7.96
N ARG A 135 26.79 12.60 7.73
CA ARG A 135 28.08 11.91 7.80
C ARG A 135 29.05 12.38 6.71
N SER A 136 28.56 12.74 5.52
CA SER A 136 29.39 13.30 4.44
C SER A 136 29.68 14.79 4.58
N GLY A 137 29.01 15.49 5.52
CA GLY A 137 29.15 16.94 5.70
C GLY A 137 28.46 17.77 4.60
N GLU A 138 27.61 17.14 3.80
CA GLU A 138 26.83 17.82 2.77
C GLU A 138 25.69 18.62 3.39
N THR A 139 25.43 19.80 2.82
CA THR A 139 24.24 20.57 3.16
C THR A 139 23.00 19.82 2.68
N ILE A 140 22.04 19.64 3.57
CA ILE A 140 20.79 18.96 3.25
C ILE A 140 19.92 19.96 2.49
N ASN A 141 19.94 19.90 1.15
CA ASN A 141 19.01 20.63 0.30
C ASN A 141 17.74 19.78 0.06
N ALA A 142 16.59 20.45 -0.01
CA ALA A 142 15.30 19.81 -0.16
C ALA A 142 15.02 19.16 -1.49
N GLU A 143 15.43 19.80 -2.59
CA GLU A 143 15.32 19.23 -3.92
C GLU A 143 16.15 17.95 -4.01
N ILE A 144 17.38 17.96 -3.49
CA ILE A 144 18.25 16.77 -3.48
C ILE A 144 17.69 15.70 -2.55
N PHE A 145 17.22 16.06 -1.35
CA PHE A 145 16.57 15.09 -0.44
C PHE A 145 15.33 14.45 -1.09
N ALA A 146 14.47 15.24 -1.73
CA ALA A 146 13.28 14.75 -2.41
C ALA A 146 13.63 13.79 -3.55
N GLN A 147 14.66 14.12 -4.35
CA GLN A 147 15.14 13.26 -5.43
C GLN A 147 15.68 11.93 -4.90
N ASP A 148 16.56 11.97 -3.89
CA ASP A 148 17.13 10.78 -3.28
C ASP A 148 16.04 9.91 -2.63
N PHE A 149 15.08 10.56 -1.98
CA PHE A 149 13.98 9.88 -1.31
C PHE A 149 13.05 9.18 -2.31
N VAL A 150 12.66 9.86 -3.39
CA VAL A 150 11.88 9.25 -4.48
C VAL A 150 12.66 8.07 -5.07
N ALA A 151 13.93 8.26 -5.43
CA ALA A 151 14.75 7.21 -6.02
C ALA A 151 14.90 5.98 -5.09
N ALA A 152 15.03 6.21 -3.79
CA ALA A 152 15.16 5.14 -2.80
C ALA A 152 13.83 4.42 -2.52
N THR A 153 12.67 5.04 -2.79
CA THR A 153 11.37 4.52 -2.34
C THR A 153 10.41 4.15 -3.47
N GLU A 154 10.73 4.48 -4.73
CA GLU A 154 9.86 4.27 -5.88
C GLU A 154 9.37 2.81 -6.02
N HIS A 155 10.24 1.84 -5.76
CA HIS A 155 9.92 0.43 -5.82
C HIS A 155 8.79 0.03 -4.85
N PHE A 156 8.70 0.62 -3.65
CA PHE A 156 7.60 0.33 -2.72
C PHE A 156 6.23 0.72 -3.29
N PHE A 157 6.17 1.82 -4.05
CA PHE A 157 4.92 2.26 -4.68
C PHE A 157 4.55 1.39 -5.87
N GLN A 158 5.55 1.00 -6.67
CA GLN A 158 5.39 0.03 -7.76
C GLN A 158 4.87 -1.32 -7.24
N ASP A 159 5.47 -1.85 -6.17
CA ASP A 159 5.05 -3.11 -5.56
C ASP A 159 3.62 -3.00 -5.01
N THR A 160 3.32 -1.90 -4.29
CA THR A 160 1.96 -1.63 -3.78
C THR A 160 0.92 -1.59 -4.91
N TRP A 161 1.28 -0.96 -6.03
CA TRP A 161 0.42 -0.86 -7.21
C TRP A 161 0.22 -2.22 -7.90
N GLN A 162 1.27 -3.02 -8.05
CA GLN A 162 1.21 -4.34 -8.68
C GLN A 162 0.42 -5.36 -7.85
N VAL A 163 0.46 -5.25 -6.52
CA VAL A 163 -0.33 -6.09 -5.60
C VAL A 163 -1.82 -5.71 -5.62
N ALA A 164 -2.13 -4.46 -5.98
CA ALA A 164 -3.50 -3.99 -6.09
C ALA A 164 -4.18 -4.58 -7.35
N ASN A 165 -5.42 -5.07 -7.19
CA ASN A 165 -6.21 -5.51 -8.34
C ASN A 165 -6.75 -4.30 -9.14
N GLU A 166 -7.32 -4.54 -10.34
CA GLU A 166 -7.80 -3.47 -11.22
C GLU A 166 -8.81 -2.52 -10.55
N LEU A 167 -9.67 -3.06 -9.68
CA LEU A 167 -10.65 -2.29 -8.92
C LEU A 167 -9.95 -1.41 -7.89
N GLU A 168 -9.05 -1.97 -7.10
CA GLU A 168 -8.27 -1.25 -6.09
C GLU A 168 -7.41 -0.15 -6.74
N GLN A 169 -6.73 -0.44 -7.84
CA GLN A 169 -5.99 0.55 -8.64
C GLN A 169 -6.90 1.70 -9.09
N THR A 170 -8.11 1.37 -9.56
CA THR A 170 -9.11 2.37 -9.94
C THR A 170 -9.55 3.22 -8.76
N LEU A 171 -9.82 2.63 -7.60
CA LEU A 171 -10.20 3.37 -6.40
C LEU A 171 -9.08 4.31 -5.93
N LEU A 172 -7.83 3.85 -5.98
CA LEU A 172 -6.65 4.67 -5.65
C LEU A 172 -6.49 5.84 -6.63
N MET A 173 -6.71 5.61 -7.94
CA MET A 173 -6.70 6.70 -8.92
C MET A 173 -7.80 7.72 -8.64
N LEU A 174 -9.04 7.28 -8.42
CA LEU A 174 -10.17 8.18 -8.12
C LEU A 174 -9.91 8.98 -6.84
N LEU A 175 -9.32 8.36 -5.83
CA LEU A 175 -8.92 9.03 -4.61
C LEU A 175 -7.87 10.12 -4.89
N ALA A 176 -6.83 9.81 -5.65
CA ALA A 176 -5.77 10.76 -6.01
C ALA A 176 -6.32 11.92 -6.84
N LEU A 177 -7.16 11.62 -7.84
CA LEU A 177 -7.83 12.61 -8.68
C LEU A 177 -8.73 13.52 -7.83
N SER A 178 -9.52 12.98 -6.91
CA SER A 178 -10.40 13.78 -6.03
C SER A 178 -9.63 14.80 -5.19
N LYS A 179 -8.50 14.39 -4.61
CA LYS A 179 -7.65 15.28 -3.79
C LYS A 179 -6.89 16.30 -4.63
N LEU A 180 -6.60 15.95 -5.88
CA LEU A 180 -6.03 16.90 -6.82
C LEU A 180 -7.07 17.93 -7.28
N ALA A 181 -8.35 17.56 -7.42
CA ALA A 181 -9.45 18.47 -7.76
C ALA A 181 -9.58 19.61 -6.76
N ASP A 182 -9.49 19.32 -5.46
CA ASP A 182 -9.53 20.32 -4.39
C ASP A 182 -8.41 21.39 -4.54
N ARG A 183 -7.30 21.02 -5.19
CA ARG A 183 -6.14 21.89 -5.43
C ARG A 183 -6.22 22.59 -6.79
N VAL A 184 -6.80 21.93 -7.78
CA VAL A 184 -7.00 22.42 -9.14
C VAL A 184 -8.37 23.11 -9.18
N GLN A 185 -8.39 24.43 -8.92
CA GLN A 185 -9.62 25.24 -8.96
C GLN A 185 -10.14 25.46 -10.40
N ASN A 186 -10.33 24.39 -11.17
CA ASN A 186 -10.77 24.42 -12.57
C ASN A 186 -12.06 23.61 -12.74
N LYS A 187 -13.07 24.22 -13.37
CA LYS A 187 -14.37 23.57 -13.66
C LYS A 187 -14.26 22.38 -14.61
N ARG A 188 -13.19 22.29 -15.43
CA ARG A 188 -12.91 21.12 -16.26
C ARG A 188 -12.46 19.89 -15.44
N TYR A 189 -12.18 20.11 -14.16
CA TYR A 189 -11.73 19.12 -13.19
C TYR A 189 -12.82 18.90 -12.12
N ASP A 190 -14.10 18.89 -12.52
CA ASP A 190 -15.20 18.49 -11.64
C ASP A 190 -15.46 16.99 -11.80
N LEU A 191 -15.10 16.22 -10.77
CA LEU A 191 -15.28 14.77 -10.74
C LEU A 191 -16.68 14.35 -10.28
N GLY A 192 -17.56 15.29 -9.93
CA GLY A 192 -18.90 15.00 -9.39
C GLY A 192 -18.85 14.30 -8.02
N ASP A 193 -19.92 13.59 -7.68
CA ASP A 193 -20.06 12.89 -6.40
C ASP A 193 -19.39 11.51 -6.41
N LEU A 194 -18.07 11.49 -6.31
CA LEU A 194 -17.29 10.25 -6.14
C LEU A 194 -17.52 9.59 -4.76
N SER A 195 -18.12 10.29 -3.80
CA SER A 195 -18.33 9.77 -2.44
C SER A 195 -19.26 8.55 -2.41
N ILE A 196 -20.23 8.51 -3.33
CA ILE A 196 -21.14 7.37 -3.53
C ILE A 196 -20.36 6.12 -3.93
N ILE A 197 -19.40 6.24 -4.84
CA ILE A 197 -18.58 5.11 -5.31
C ILE A 197 -17.77 4.56 -4.15
N PHE A 198 -17.14 5.44 -3.36
CA PHE A 198 -16.38 5.01 -2.18
C PHE A 198 -17.26 4.30 -1.15
N SER A 199 -18.49 4.79 -0.93
CA SER A 199 -19.46 4.15 -0.03
C SER A 199 -19.88 2.75 -0.52
N GLN A 200 -20.04 2.56 -1.83
CA GLN A 200 -20.37 1.25 -2.42
C GLN A 200 -19.22 0.26 -2.41
N LYS A 201 -17.97 0.74 -2.26
CA LYS A 201 -16.73 -0.04 -2.30
C LYS A 201 -15.97 0.00 -0.97
N GLU A 202 -16.71 0.21 0.11
CA GLU A 202 -16.15 0.31 1.47
C GLU A 202 -15.28 -0.91 1.83
N ARG A 203 -15.70 -2.12 1.45
CA ARG A 203 -14.92 -3.35 1.73
C ARG A 203 -13.53 -3.32 1.07
N ASP A 204 -13.44 -2.88 -0.18
CA ASP A 204 -12.18 -2.78 -0.93
C ASP A 204 -11.30 -1.66 -0.34
N LEU A 205 -11.91 -0.56 0.11
CA LEU A 205 -11.20 0.53 0.79
C LEU A 205 -10.70 0.12 2.18
N ILE A 206 -11.45 -0.68 2.92
CA ILE A 206 -11.00 -1.27 4.20
C ILE A 206 -9.80 -2.19 3.97
N ASP A 207 -9.76 -2.96 2.89
CA ASP A 207 -8.58 -3.78 2.57
C ASP A 207 -7.34 -2.90 2.28
N LEU A 208 -7.50 -1.83 1.50
CA LEU A 208 -6.44 -0.86 1.24
C LEU A 208 -5.96 -0.15 2.51
N GLU A 209 -6.87 0.19 3.42
CA GLU A 209 -6.51 0.72 4.74
C GLU A 209 -5.72 -0.30 5.54
N GLN A 210 -6.16 -1.57 5.48
CA GLN A 210 -5.49 -2.62 6.22
C GLN A 210 -4.07 -2.90 5.72
N ARG A 211 -3.83 -2.70 4.44
CA ARG A 211 -2.48 -2.76 3.87
C ARG A 211 -1.67 -1.48 4.11
N GLY A 212 -2.24 -0.47 4.78
CA GLY A 212 -1.57 0.79 5.09
C GLY A 212 -1.37 1.70 3.88
N VAL A 213 -2.13 1.50 2.81
CA VAL A 213 -2.06 2.33 1.59
C VAL A 213 -2.85 3.63 1.80
N ILE A 214 -4.03 3.50 2.42
CA ILE A 214 -4.91 4.62 2.77
C ILE A 214 -5.18 4.65 4.28
N LYS A 215 -5.80 5.73 4.73
CA LYS A 215 -6.41 5.87 6.06
C LYS A 215 -7.87 6.28 5.89
N ILE A 216 -8.71 5.76 6.78
CA ILE A 216 -10.12 6.09 6.84
C ILE A 216 -10.36 6.87 8.14
N SER A 217 -11.01 8.03 8.03
CA SER A 217 -11.40 8.84 9.19
C SER A 217 -12.85 9.26 9.07
N THR A 218 -13.56 9.32 10.20
CA THR A 218 -14.92 9.86 10.23
C THR A 218 -14.88 11.31 10.68
N GLU A 219 -15.27 12.23 9.79
CA GLU A 219 -15.34 13.66 10.06
C GLU A 219 -16.79 14.12 9.86
N GLN A 220 -17.42 14.65 10.92
CA GLN A 220 -18.77 15.25 10.86
C GLN A 220 -19.80 14.37 10.11
N GLU A 221 -19.88 13.09 10.50
CA GLU A 221 -20.76 12.06 9.90
C GLU A 221 -20.39 11.57 8.49
N ASN A 222 -19.35 12.14 7.86
CA ASN A 222 -18.84 11.69 6.57
C ASN A 222 -17.56 10.86 6.72
N THR A 223 -17.49 9.77 5.96
CA THR A 223 -16.27 8.97 5.83
C THR A 223 -15.30 9.64 4.87
N VAL A 224 -14.12 10.00 5.37
CA VAL A 224 -13.04 10.63 4.62
C VAL A 224 -11.95 9.59 4.35
N TYR A 225 -11.61 9.44 3.08
CA TYR A 225 -10.53 8.59 2.61
C TYR A 225 -9.33 9.45 2.25
N LEU A 226 -8.13 9.04 2.70
CA LEU A 226 -6.88 9.75 2.44
C LEU A 226 -5.77 8.74 2.21
N PHE A 227 -4.78 9.09 1.38
CA PHE A 227 -3.55 8.33 1.35
C PHE A 227 -2.84 8.38 2.70
N TYR A 228 -2.24 7.26 3.09
CA TYR A 228 -1.42 7.20 4.30
C TYR A 228 -0.12 7.99 4.12
N SER A 229 0.42 7.97 2.90
CA SER A 229 1.65 8.66 2.48
C SER A 229 1.36 9.62 1.32
N ARG A 230 1.78 10.89 1.43
CA ARG A 230 1.63 11.86 0.33
C ARG A 230 2.51 11.54 -0.87
N ILE A 231 3.64 10.85 -0.68
CA ILE A 231 4.47 10.43 -1.81
C ILE A 231 3.81 9.31 -2.61
N MET A 232 3.04 8.41 -1.97
CA MET A 232 2.22 7.42 -2.69
C MET A 232 1.11 8.08 -3.51
N GLU A 233 0.40 9.07 -2.94
CA GLU A 233 -0.59 9.88 -3.68
C GLU A 233 0.06 10.51 -4.93
N TRP A 234 1.23 11.12 -4.77
CA TRP A 234 1.98 11.70 -5.86
C TRP A 234 2.39 10.68 -6.93
N TRP A 235 2.89 9.51 -6.50
CA TRP A 235 3.30 8.46 -7.42
C TRP A 235 2.12 7.98 -8.28
N ILE A 236 0.94 7.82 -7.70
CA ILE A 236 -0.28 7.46 -8.45
C ILE A 236 -0.67 8.57 -9.43
N ILE A 237 -0.57 9.85 -9.06
CA ILE A 237 -0.82 10.96 -9.99
C ILE A 237 0.12 10.86 -11.20
N ARG A 238 1.40 10.53 -10.99
CA ARG A 238 2.34 10.32 -12.10
C ARG A 238 2.00 9.10 -12.95
N GLU A 239 1.54 8.03 -12.33
CA GLU A 239 1.07 6.84 -13.05
C GLU A 239 -0.14 7.17 -13.95
N ILE A 240 -1.05 8.02 -13.46
CA ILE A 240 -2.17 8.55 -14.24
C ILE A 240 -1.67 9.41 -15.42
N GLU A 241 -0.77 10.36 -15.17
CA GLU A 241 -0.20 11.25 -16.20
C GLU A 241 0.57 10.52 -17.31
N ASN A 242 1.13 9.35 -17.00
CA ASN A 242 1.90 8.53 -17.93
C ASN A 242 1.05 7.43 -18.59
N SER A 243 -0.23 7.34 -18.24
CA SER A 243 -1.15 6.39 -18.86
C SER A 243 -1.34 6.73 -20.34
N ASN A 244 -1.26 5.71 -21.21
CA ASN A 244 -1.43 5.86 -22.65
C ASN A 244 -2.90 5.64 -23.07
N PRO A 245 -3.31 6.02 -24.30
CA PRO A 245 -4.70 5.88 -24.75
C PRO A 245 -5.25 4.44 -24.70
N GLU A 246 -4.40 3.43 -24.85
CA GLU A 246 -4.82 2.02 -24.79
C GLU A 246 -5.14 1.60 -23.36
N THR A 247 -4.30 1.96 -22.39
CA THR A 247 -4.55 1.74 -20.96
C THR A 247 -5.80 2.48 -20.48
N LEU A 248 -6.04 3.70 -20.99
CA LEU A 248 -7.26 4.46 -20.67
C LEU A 248 -8.52 3.76 -21.18
N LYS A 249 -8.51 3.22 -22.40
CA LYS A 249 -9.64 2.43 -22.93
C LYS A 249 -9.90 1.14 -22.14
N GLN A 250 -8.84 0.47 -21.67
CA GLN A 250 -8.99 -0.71 -20.81
C GLN A 250 -9.63 -0.32 -19.48
N ARG A 251 -9.18 0.78 -18.87
CA ARG A 251 -9.71 1.31 -17.61
C ARG A 251 -11.12 1.85 -17.73
N GLU A 252 -11.52 2.38 -18.88
CA GLU A 252 -12.88 2.85 -19.13
C GLU A 252 -13.91 1.75 -18.85
N LYS A 253 -13.62 0.49 -19.21
CA LYS A 253 -14.49 -0.64 -18.89
C LYS A 253 -14.66 -0.84 -17.38
N VAL A 254 -13.57 -0.67 -16.62
CA VAL A 254 -13.60 -0.76 -15.15
C VAL A 254 -14.36 0.42 -14.57
N PHE A 255 -14.19 1.63 -15.10
CA PHE A 255 -14.96 2.80 -14.68
C PHE A 255 -16.46 2.58 -14.89
N LEU A 256 -16.88 2.08 -16.06
CA LEU A 256 -18.29 1.82 -16.36
C LEU A 256 -18.92 0.73 -15.46
N ASN A 257 -18.11 -0.15 -14.87
CA ASN A 257 -18.56 -1.12 -13.88
C ASN A 257 -18.75 -0.49 -12.48
N LEU A 258 -18.21 0.71 -12.24
CA LEU A 258 -18.20 1.39 -10.94
C LEU A 258 -19.05 2.65 -10.90
N MET A 259 -19.24 3.30 -12.04
CA MET A 259 -19.90 4.59 -12.13
C MET A 259 -20.68 4.72 -13.43
N THR A 260 -21.56 5.73 -13.49
CA THR A 260 -22.34 6.02 -14.70
C THR A 260 -21.44 6.45 -15.86
N HIS A 261 -21.91 6.30 -17.11
CA HIS A 261 -21.20 6.80 -18.29
C HIS A 261 -20.77 8.27 -18.15
N GLN A 262 -21.64 9.12 -17.61
CA GLN A 262 -21.33 10.54 -17.42
C GLN A 262 -20.20 10.77 -16.40
N GLN A 263 -20.16 9.98 -15.32
CA GLN A 263 -19.06 10.04 -14.34
C GLN A 263 -17.76 9.50 -14.93
N ALA A 264 -17.82 8.40 -15.70
CA ALA A 264 -16.66 7.84 -16.37
C ALA A 264 -16.06 8.85 -17.37
N GLU A 265 -16.89 9.56 -18.14
CA GLU A 265 -16.47 10.62 -19.05
C GLU A 265 -15.78 11.79 -18.30
N LYS A 266 -16.33 12.22 -17.15
CA LYS A 266 -15.70 13.23 -16.29
C LYS A 266 -14.31 12.80 -15.80
N VAL A 267 -14.17 11.54 -15.37
CA VAL A 267 -12.88 10.99 -14.92
C VAL A 267 -11.89 10.94 -16.09
N THR A 268 -12.31 10.46 -17.26
CA THR A 268 -11.46 10.44 -18.46
C THR A 268 -11.00 11.85 -18.85
N ASN A 269 -11.90 12.83 -18.87
CA ASN A 269 -11.57 14.23 -19.15
C ASN A 269 -10.57 14.82 -18.13
N ALA A 270 -10.69 14.44 -16.85
CA ALA A 270 -9.74 14.86 -15.83
C ALA A 270 -8.34 14.26 -16.08
N ILE A 271 -8.27 12.99 -16.46
CA ILE A 271 -7.00 12.32 -16.79
C ILE A 271 -6.34 12.94 -18.04
N GLU A 272 -7.13 13.23 -19.08
CA GLU A 272 -6.66 13.93 -20.27
C GLU A 272 -6.13 15.33 -19.92
N TYR A 273 -6.85 16.08 -19.08
CA TYR A 273 -6.39 17.37 -18.58
C TYR A 273 -5.05 17.28 -17.86
N LEU A 274 -4.84 16.28 -16.98
CA LEU A 274 -3.54 16.07 -16.33
C LEU A 274 -2.43 15.78 -17.32
N SER A 275 -2.72 14.95 -18.32
CA SER A 275 -1.76 14.57 -19.36
C SER A 275 -1.34 15.77 -20.22
N GLU A 276 -2.24 16.71 -20.48
CA GLU A 276 -1.96 17.96 -21.21
C GLU A 276 -1.25 19.01 -20.36
N ASN A 277 -1.44 18.99 -19.03
CA ASN A 277 -1.00 20.05 -18.11
C ASN A 277 0.08 19.57 -17.11
N LYS A 278 0.99 18.70 -17.54
CA LYS A 278 2.02 18.06 -16.69
C LYS A 278 2.84 19.06 -15.85
N GLU A 279 3.18 20.23 -16.40
CA GLU A 279 3.94 21.26 -15.66
C GLU A 279 3.14 21.92 -14.53
N ALA A 280 1.82 22.10 -14.73
CA ALA A 280 0.95 22.61 -13.67
C ALA A 280 0.83 21.59 -12.53
N VAL A 281 0.74 20.30 -12.86
CA VAL A 281 0.66 19.24 -11.85
C VAL A 281 1.97 19.11 -11.06
N LYS A 282 3.14 19.16 -11.72
CA LYS A 282 4.45 19.22 -11.05
C LYS A 282 4.54 20.34 -10.01
N SER A 283 3.94 21.51 -10.28
CA SER A 283 3.90 22.63 -9.33
C SER A 283 2.92 22.44 -8.15
N ILE A 284 1.90 21.59 -8.32
CA ILE A 284 0.90 21.24 -7.30
C ILE A 284 1.44 20.21 -6.31
N VAL A 285 2.51 19.50 -6.68
CA VAL A 285 3.34 18.66 -5.82
C VAL A 285 4.20 19.55 -4.89
N LYS A 286 3.53 20.42 -4.14
CA LYS A 286 4.11 21.42 -3.24
C LYS A 286 4.92 20.83 -2.09
N TRP A 287 5.00 19.50 -1.92
CA TRP A 287 5.78 18.90 -0.85
C TRP A 287 7.29 19.15 -1.01
N VAL A 288 7.81 19.29 -2.24
CA VAL A 288 9.22 19.69 -2.47
C VAL A 288 9.48 21.14 -2.04
N GLY A 289 8.59 22.07 -2.43
CA GLY A 289 8.69 23.47 -1.99
C GLY A 289 8.43 23.69 -0.49
N LYS A 290 7.69 22.77 0.14
CA LYS A 290 7.56 22.72 1.61
C LYS A 290 8.81 22.12 2.27
N LEU A 291 9.39 21.05 1.70
CA LEU A 291 10.68 20.49 2.14
C LEU A 291 11.79 21.52 2.13
N ALA A 292 11.80 22.44 1.16
CA ALA A 292 12.76 23.54 1.10
C ALA A 292 12.72 24.39 2.37
N ARG A 293 11.52 24.73 2.87
CA ARG A 293 11.33 25.48 4.13
C ARG A 293 11.68 24.68 5.38
N TRP A 294 11.79 23.37 5.28
CA TRP A 294 12.01 22.46 6.41
C TRP A 294 13.48 22.08 6.59
N LEU A 295 14.29 22.30 5.56
CA LEU A 295 15.71 21.95 5.49
C LEU A 295 16.65 23.17 5.57
N GLU A 296 16.08 24.38 5.52
CA GLU A 296 16.72 25.64 5.95
C GLU A 296 16.86 25.72 7.49
#